data_AF-A0A7K2EEZ8-F1
#
_entry.id   AF-A0A7K2EEZ8-F1
#
_cell.length_a   1.000
_cell.length_b   1.000
_cell.length_c   1.000
_cell.angle_alpha   90.00
_cell.angle_beta   90.00
_cell.angle_gamma   90.00
#
_symmetry.space_group_name_H-M   'P 1'
#
loop_
_entity.id
_entity.type
_entity.pdbx_description
1 polymer ?
#
loop_
_entity_poly.entity_id
_entity_poly.type
_entity_poly.pdbx_seq_one_letter_code
_entity_poly.pdbx_strand_id
1 'polypeptide(L)'
;MRDSLRGSSLLMKLVDPLAPTKSDRYPFTGGSRSYIIPGLIGVAAVAVSIVVGTSEMFLEQFYFSYLIGWTFCLSLALGCMFIVLIKHLVRAEWIVALRRIPEAVVVSFPLLIILFIPILVSVFDAHGPYHHWTAEGLDDPTSNYYDEILAGKVAYLNIPFFLIRIGF
;
A
#
# COMPACT_ATOMS: atom_id res chain seq x y z
N MET A 1 8.55 48.34 -29.31
CA MET A 1 7.22 48.90 -28.96
C MET A 1 6.28 48.72 -30.16
N ARG A 2 5.73 47.50 -30.31
CA ARG A 2 4.61 47.10 -31.19
C ARG A 2 4.58 45.57 -31.10
N ASP A 3 3.63 45.06 -30.33
CA ASP A 3 2.99 43.74 -30.47
C ASP A 3 1.97 43.63 -29.31
N SER A 4 1.06 44.61 -29.27
CA SER A 4 -0.23 44.41 -28.63
C SER A 4 -1.24 44.10 -29.72
N LEU A 5 -2.21 43.25 -29.39
CA LEU A 5 -3.44 42.99 -30.13
C LEU A 5 -3.38 41.96 -31.27
N ARG A 6 -3.09 40.69 -30.93
CA ARG A 6 -3.71 39.58 -31.67
C ARG A 6 -4.67 38.83 -30.74
N GLY A 7 -5.85 39.42 -30.55
CA GLY A 7 -7.00 38.69 -30.01
C GLY A 7 -7.30 37.52 -30.96
N SER A 8 -7.24 36.29 -30.44
CA SER A 8 -7.47 35.08 -31.23
C SER A 8 -8.92 35.08 -31.74
N SER A 9 -9.12 35.33 -33.04
CA SER A 9 -10.46 35.23 -33.64
C SER A 9 -10.93 33.78 -33.66
N LEU A 10 -12.24 33.55 -33.52
CA LEU A 10 -12.86 32.23 -33.59
C LEU A 10 -12.55 31.51 -34.91
N LEU A 11 -12.49 32.26 -36.02
CA LEU A 11 -12.11 31.72 -37.33
C LEU A 11 -10.67 31.19 -37.35
N MET A 12 -9.72 31.86 -36.68
CA MET A 12 -8.34 31.37 -36.60
C MET A 12 -8.24 30.05 -35.81
N LYS A 13 -9.09 29.87 -34.78
CA LYS A 13 -9.18 28.62 -34.00
C LYS A 13 -9.83 27.47 -34.78
N LEU A 14 -10.68 27.77 -35.76
CA LEU A 14 -11.31 26.76 -36.63
C LEU A 14 -10.38 26.33 -37.78
N VAL A 15 -9.60 27.27 -38.32
CA VAL A 15 -8.65 27.01 -39.41
C VAL A 15 -7.39 26.30 -38.91
N ASP A 16 -6.92 26.65 -37.71
CA ASP A 16 -5.78 26.00 -37.07
C ASP A 16 -6.15 25.56 -35.65
N PRO A 17 -6.87 24.42 -35.50
CA PRO A 17 -7.28 23.90 -34.20
C PRO A 17 -6.11 23.38 -33.37
N LEU A 18 -4.92 23.22 -33.98
CA LEU A 18 -3.71 22.74 -33.32
C LEU A 18 -2.71 23.87 -33.04
N ALA A 19 -3.05 25.12 -33.40
CA ALA A 19 -2.27 26.28 -33.03
C ALA A 19 -2.04 26.25 -31.51
N PRO A 20 -0.79 26.30 -31.03
CA PRO A 20 -0.50 26.18 -29.61
C PRO A 20 -1.20 27.32 -28.88
N THR A 21 -2.22 26.99 -28.10
CA THR A 21 -2.76 27.87 -27.07
C THR A 21 -1.60 28.22 -26.16
N LYS A 22 -1.29 29.52 -26.10
CA LYS A 22 -0.24 30.17 -25.29
C LYS A 22 0.38 29.23 -24.25
N SER A 23 1.69 28.99 -24.37
CA SER A 23 2.45 28.05 -23.53
C SER A 23 2.67 28.54 -22.09
N ASP A 24 1.60 28.96 -21.43
CA ASP A 24 1.60 29.17 -20.00
C ASP A 24 1.66 27.76 -19.38
N ARG A 25 2.89 27.32 -19.10
CA ARG A 25 3.12 26.12 -18.27
C ARG A 25 2.46 26.42 -16.94
N TYR A 26 1.23 25.94 -16.71
CA TYR A 26 0.60 26.02 -15.40
C TYR A 26 1.51 25.27 -14.42
N PRO A 27 2.28 25.95 -13.55
CA PRO A 27 2.93 25.24 -12.47
C PRO A 27 1.81 24.64 -11.64
N PHE A 28 1.92 23.38 -11.24
CA PHE A 28 0.99 22.80 -10.29
C PHE A 28 0.99 23.69 -9.04
N THR A 29 -0.10 24.43 -8.83
CA THR A 29 -0.26 25.37 -7.71
C THR A 29 -0.71 24.66 -6.43
N GLY A 30 -0.75 23.32 -6.44
CA GLY A 30 -1.02 22.55 -5.24
C GLY A 30 0.10 22.75 -4.24
N GLY A 31 -0.17 23.52 -3.20
CA GLY A 31 0.75 23.73 -2.10
C GLY A 31 1.06 22.41 -1.39
N SER A 32 2.22 22.31 -0.76
CA SER A 32 2.70 21.14 0.01
C SER A 32 1.65 20.56 1.00
N ARG A 33 0.70 21.40 1.43
CA ARG A 33 -0.46 21.04 2.26
C ARG A 33 -1.30 19.87 1.72
N SER A 34 -1.42 19.70 0.40
CA SER A 34 -2.30 18.65 -0.17
C SER A 34 -1.84 17.22 0.13
N TYR A 35 -0.54 17.00 0.36
CA TYR A 35 0.02 15.69 0.70
C TYR A 35 0.33 15.57 2.19
N ILE A 36 0.66 16.69 2.86
CA ILE A 36 0.98 16.70 4.29
C ILE A 36 -0.26 16.43 5.15
N ILE A 37 -1.41 17.03 4.83
CA ILE A 37 -2.64 16.89 5.63
C ILE A 37 -3.10 15.42 5.72
N PRO A 38 -3.31 14.69 4.61
CA PRO A 38 -3.71 13.29 4.70
C PRO A 38 -2.63 12.41 5.35
N GLY A 39 -1.35 12.72 5.13
CA GLY A 39 -0.24 12.02 5.80
C GLY A 39 -0.28 12.17 7.33
N LEU A 40 -0.46 13.40 7.83
CA LEU A 40 -0.57 13.68 9.26
C LEU A 40 -1.81 13.01 9.88
N ILE A 41 -2.95 13.07 9.20
CA ILE A 41 -4.18 12.41 9.66
C ILE A 41 -3.97 10.89 9.75
N GLY A 42 -3.31 10.30 8.75
CA GLY A 42 -2.99 8.87 8.75
C GLY A 42 -2.07 8.49 9.91
N VAL A 43 -0.99 9.24 10.14
CA VAL A 43 -0.07 9.00 11.27
C VAL A 43 -0.77 9.17 12.61
N ALA A 44 -1.60 10.20 12.77
CA ALA A 44 -2.36 10.42 13.99
C ALA A 44 -3.36 9.28 14.24
N ALA A 45 -4.06 8.80 13.21
CA ALA A 45 -4.98 7.67 13.33
C ALA A 45 -4.25 6.40 13.77
N VAL A 46 -3.11 6.08 13.16
CA VAL A 46 -2.28 4.91 13.56
C VAL A 46 -1.78 5.06 15.00
N ALA A 47 -1.32 6.25 15.39
CA ALA A 47 -0.85 6.49 16.76
C ALA A 47 -1.97 6.29 17.79
N VAL A 48 -3.18 6.81 17.51
CA VAL A 48 -4.36 6.60 18.36
C VAL A 48 -4.72 5.11 18.42
N SER A 49 -4.70 4.42 17.28
CA SER A 49 -4.98 2.97 17.23
C SER A 49 -4.00 2.16 18.07
N ILE A 50 -2.71 2.50 18.07
CA ILE A 50 -1.71 1.83 18.91
C ILE A 50 -2.00 2.09 20.40
N VAL A 51 -2.22 3.35 20.80
CA VAL A 51 -2.46 3.71 22.21
C VAL A 51 -3.74 3.06 22.77
N VAL A 52 -4.81 3.01 21.97
CA VAL A 52 -6.06 2.37 22.37
C VAL A 52 -5.93 0.84 22.33
N GLY A 53 -5.25 0.31 21.31
CA GLY A 53 -5.08 -1.13 21.08
C GLY A 53 -4.21 -1.84 22.10
N THR A 54 -3.28 -1.15 22.78
CA THR A 54 -2.42 -1.74 23.82
C THR A 54 -3.15 -2.11 25.12
N SER A 55 -4.43 -1.77 25.25
CA SER A 55 -5.22 -2.22 26.39
C SER A 55 -5.58 -3.70 26.21
N GLU A 56 -5.33 -4.52 27.24
CA GLU A 56 -5.43 -6.00 27.18
C GLU A 56 -6.79 -6.50 26.65
N MET A 57 -7.86 -5.71 26.82
CA MET A 57 -9.21 -6.04 26.34
C MET A 57 -9.37 -5.96 24.81
N PHE A 58 -8.51 -5.23 24.10
CA PHE A 58 -8.69 -4.93 22.66
C PHE A 58 -7.50 -5.33 21.78
N LEU A 59 -6.50 -6.04 22.33
CA LEU A 59 -5.29 -6.46 21.60
C LEU A 59 -5.60 -7.32 20.37
N GLU A 60 -6.48 -8.31 20.51
CA GLU A 60 -6.88 -9.18 19.39
C GLU A 60 -7.49 -8.36 18.25
N GLN A 61 -8.46 -7.50 18.57
CA GLN A 61 -9.14 -6.64 17.60
C GLN A 61 -8.16 -5.69 16.91
N PHE A 62 -7.17 -5.16 17.63
CA PHE A 62 -6.12 -4.33 17.06
C PHE A 62 -5.32 -5.07 15.99
N TYR A 63 -4.82 -6.28 16.29
CA TYR A 63 -4.04 -7.04 15.32
C TYR A 63 -4.84 -7.44 14.08
N PHE A 64 -6.09 -7.86 14.24
CA PHE A 64 -6.95 -8.19 13.09
C PHE A 64 -7.26 -6.95 12.24
N SER A 65 -7.65 -5.83 12.86
CA SER A 65 -7.92 -4.59 12.12
C SER A 65 -6.67 -4.04 11.44
N TYR A 66 -5.50 -4.14 12.08
CA TYR A 66 -4.23 -3.72 11.50
C TYR A 66 -3.88 -4.57 10.28
N LEU A 67 -4.01 -5.90 10.38
CA LEU A 67 -3.74 -6.82 9.29
C LEU A 67 -4.63 -6.53 8.07
N ILE A 68 -5.92 -6.26 8.29
CA ILE A 68 -6.85 -5.89 7.21
C ILE A 68 -6.42 -4.58 6.54
N GLY A 69 -6.11 -3.54 7.33
CA GLY A 69 -5.66 -2.26 6.78
C GLY A 69 -4.34 -2.37 6.00
N TRP A 70 -3.38 -3.13 6.53
CA TRP A 70 -2.10 -3.34 5.87
C TRP A 70 -2.24 -4.16 4.59
N THR A 71 -3.00 -5.27 4.61
CA THR A 71 -3.25 -6.09 3.42
C THR A 71 -4.00 -5.33 2.34
N PHE A 72 -4.94 -4.45 2.70
CA PHE A 72 -5.59 -3.54 1.75
C PHE A 72 -4.56 -2.64 1.04
N CYS A 73 -3.72 -1.94 1.81
CA CYS A 73 -2.69 -1.07 1.24
C CYS A 73 -1.67 -1.85 0.39
N LEU A 74 -1.28 -3.05 0.82
CA LEU A 74 -0.38 -3.93 0.08
C LEU A 74 -1.02 -4.39 -1.23
N SER A 75 -2.29 -4.79 -1.23
CA SER A 75 -3.01 -5.21 -2.43
C SER A 75 -3.11 -4.08 -3.46
N LEU A 76 -3.31 -2.83 -2.99
CA LEU A 76 -3.35 -1.64 -3.83
C LEU A 76 -1.98 -1.37 -4.47
N ALA A 77 -0.91 -1.47 -3.69
CA ALA A 77 0.46 -1.28 -4.17
C ALA A 77 0.87 -2.36 -5.18
N LEU A 78 0.56 -3.63 -4.90
CA LEU A 78 0.77 -4.75 -5.84
C LEU A 78 -0.07 -4.61 -7.10
N GLY A 79 -1.33 -4.20 -6.99
CA GLY A 79 -2.20 -3.93 -8.14
C GLY A 79 -1.62 -2.82 -9.03
N CYS A 80 -1.11 -1.74 -8.44
CA CYS A 80 -0.43 -0.67 -9.16
C CYS A 80 0.87 -1.16 -9.82
N MET A 81 1.69 -1.95 -9.12
CA MET A 81 2.88 -2.58 -9.68
C MET A 81 2.55 -3.45 -10.88
N PHE A 82 1.51 -4.29 -10.78
CA PHE A 82 1.04 -5.15 -11.86
C PHE A 82 0.61 -4.35 -13.10
N ILE A 83 -0.12 -3.25 -12.93
CA ILE A 83 -0.51 -2.36 -14.03
C ILE A 83 0.73 -1.76 -14.71
N VAL A 84 1.73 -1.31 -13.94
CA VAL A 84 2.99 -0.80 -14.48
C VAL A 84 3.70 -1.88 -15.31
N LEU A 85 3.81 -3.10 -14.78
CA LEU A 85 4.44 -4.23 -15.47
C LEU A 85 3.72 -4.57 -16.79
N ILE A 86 2.39 -4.71 -16.77
CA ILE A 86 1.62 -4.97 -17.99
C ILE A 86 1.82 -3.85 -19.01
N LYS A 87 1.78 -2.59 -18.57
CA LYS A 87 1.96 -1.44 -19.46
C LYS A 87 3.30 -1.51 -20.21
N HIS A 88 4.36 -1.99 -19.55
CA HIS A 88 5.66 -2.22 -20.18
C HIS A 88 5.66 -3.47 -21.08
N LEU A 89 5.00 -4.55 -20.67
CA LEU A 89 4.97 -5.81 -21.41
C LEU A 89 4.27 -5.70 -22.78
N VAL A 90 3.08 -5.11 -22.81
CA VAL A 90 2.27 -5.01 -24.05
C VAL A 90 2.46 -3.68 -24.79
N ARG A 91 3.33 -2.78 -24.29
CA ARG A 91 3.55 -1.43 -24.83
C ARG A 91 2.24 -0.64 -25.00
N ALA A 92 1.37 -0.68 -23.98
CA ALA A 92 0.08 0.01 -24.01
C ALA A 92 0.25 1.54 -24.03
N GLU A 93 -0.07 2.17 -25.16
CA GLU A 93 0.03 3.62 -25.34
C GLU A 93 -1.14 4.40 -24.71
N TRP A 94 -2.30 3.76 -24.58
CA TRP A 94 -3.52 4.37 -24.02
C TRP A 94 -3.43 4.66 -22.50
N ILE A 95 -2.56 3.98 -21.76
CA ILE A 95 -2.34 4.19 -20.31
C ILE A 95 -1.24 5.23 -20.04
N VAL A 96 -0.57 5.77 -21.08
CA VAL A 96 0.60 6.65 -20.90
C VAL A 96 0.30 7.88 -20.03
N ALA A 97 -0.90 8.45 -20.15
CA ALA A 97 -1.33 9.59 -19.31
C ALA A 97 -1.47 9.21 -17.83
N LEU A 98 -1.90 7.99 -17.53
CA LEU A 98 -2.15 7.52 -16.15
C LEU A 98 -0.92 6.87 -15.51
N ARG A 99 0.12 6.54 -16.27
CA ARG A 99 1.31 5.81 -15.80
C ARG A 99 1.92 6.36 -14.51
N ARG A 100 1.97 7.69 -14.37
CA ARG A 100 2.61 8.35 -13.23
C ARG A 100 1.91 8.06 -11.90
N ILE A 101 0.61 7.75 -11.92
CA ILE A 101 -0.17 7.50 -10.69
C ILE A 101 0.21 6.14 -10.09
N PRO A 102 0.15 5.00 -10.81
CA PRO A 102 0.65 3.72 -10.30
C PRO A 102 2.14 3.76 -9.93
N GLU A 103 2.99 4.43 -10.72
CA GLU A 103 4.41 4.59 -10.40
C GLU A 103 4.60 5.30 -9.05
N ALA A 104 3.83 6.35 -8.76
CA ALA A 104 3.88 7.05 -7.48
C ALA A 104 3.39 6.18 -6.31
N VAL A 105 2.38 5.34 -6.52
CA VAL A 105 1.89 4.41 -5.48
C VAL A 105 2.93 3.34 -5.16
N VAL A 106 3.67 2.83 -6.16
CA VAL A 106 4.72 1.82 -5.97
C VAL A 106 5.89 2.36 -5.13
N VAL A 107 6.13 3.67 -5.11
CA VAL A 107 7.14 4.26 -4.20
C VAL A 107 6.77 4.08 -2.71
N SER A 108 5.54 3.66 -2.40
CA SER A 108 5.10 3.38 -1.02
C SER A 108 5.58 2.03 -0.47
N PHE A 109 6.20 1.15 -1.28
CA PHE A 109 6.67 -0.17 -0.81
C PHE A 109 7.64 -0.12 0.39
N PRO A 110 8.67 0.74 0.41
CA PRO A 110 9.55 0.87 1.58
C PRO A 110 8.79 1.27 2.86
N LEU A 111 7.75 2.09 2.74
CA LEU A 111 6.88 2.44 3.87
C LEU A 111 6.08 1.22 4.35
N LEU A 112 5.54 0.41 3.43
CA LEU A 112 4.79 -0.80 3.78
C LEU A 112 5.65 -1.86 4.47
N ILE A 113 6.95 -1.92 4.16
CA ILE A 113 7.92 -2.78 4.87
C ILE A 113 8.09 -2.31 6.31
N ILE A 114 8.21 -1.01 6.57
CA ILE A 114 8.29 -0.48 7.93
C ILE A 114 6.98 -0.74 8.69
N LEU A 115 5.84 -0.55 8.03
CA LEU A 115 4.51 -0.86 8.59
C LEU A 115 4.25 -2.37 8.72
N PHE A 116 5.19 -3.24 8.32
CA PHE A 116 5.05 -4.67 8.57
C PHE A 116 5.48 -5.07 9.99
N ILE A 117 6.22 -4.20 10.70
CA ILE A 117 6.77 -4.50 12.04
C ILE A 117 5.69 -4.95 13.05
N PRO A 118 4.52 -4.28 13.18
CA PRO A 118 3.50 -4.73 14.14
C PRO A 118 2.95 -6.14 13.83
N ILE A 119 2.96 -6.54 12.55
CA ILE A 119 2.53 -7.89 12.14
C ILE A 119 3.59 -8.93 12.53
N LEU A 120 4.88 -8.58 12.46
CA LEU A 120 5.94 -9.47 12.96
C LEU A 120 5.83 -9.70 14.47
N VAL A 121 5.51 -8.65 15.23
CA VAL A 121 5.29 -8.79 16.68
C VAL A 121 4.10 -9.70 16.97
N SER A 122 3.01 -9.58 16.19
CA SER A 122 1.81 -10.40 16.40
C SER A 122 1.98 -11.89 16.10
N VAL A 123 3.06 -12.31 15.42
CA VAL A 123 3.38 -13.74 15.23
C VAL A 123 3.81 -14.39 16.55
N PHE A 124 4.46 -13.64 17.44
CA PHE A 124 4.93 -14.11 18.73
C PHE A 124 3.96 -13.82 19.88
N ASP A 125 2.90 -13.05 19.62
CA ASP A 125 1.87 -12.71 20.61
C ASP A 125 0.78 -13.79 20.62
N ALA A 126 0.40 -14.25 21.81
CA ALA A 126 -0.68 -15.22 22.00
C ALA A 126 -2.06 -14.68 21.57
N HIS A 127 -2.24 -13.36 21.60
CA HIS A 127 -3.45 -12.67 21.11
C HIS A 127 -3.36 -12.32 19.62
N GLY A 128 -2.29 -12.74 18.95
CA GLY A 128 -2.10 -12.51 17.53
C GLY A 128 -3.03 -13.39 16.67
N PRO A 129 -3.37 -12.94 15.45
CA PRO A 129 -4.17 -13.72 14.50
C PRO A 129 -3.49 -15.03 14.08
N TYR A 130 -2.18 -15.16 14.32
CA TYR A 130 -1.37 -16.32 13.94
C TYR A 130 -1.30 -17.41 15.02
N HIS A 131 -1.85 -17.17 16.21
CA HIS A 131 -1.74 -18.08 17.35
C HIS A 131 -2.22 -19.51 17.05
N HIS A 132 -3.18 -19.66 16.14
CA HIS A 132 -3.73 -20.98 15.78
C HIS A 132 -2.72 -21.98 15.20
N TRP A 133 -1.57 -21.52 14.66
CA TRP A 133 -0.51 -22.39 14.14
C TRP A 133 0.87 -22.10 14.77
N THR A 134 0.99 -21.04 15.57
CA THR A 134 2.22 -20.71 16.30
C THR A 134 2.22 -21.21 17.75
N ALA A 135 1.08 -21.70 18.26
CA ALA A 135 0.99 -22.26 19.60
C ALA A 135 1.88 -23.50 19.77
N GLU A 136 2.43 -23.68 20.98
CA GLU A 136 3.27 -24.82 21.31
C GLU A 136 2.46 -26.11 21.44
N GLY A 137 3.03 -27.24 21.00
CA GLY A 137 2.43 -28.56 21.18
C GLY A 137 1.31 -28.91 20.20
N LEU A 138 1.22 -28.25 19.03
CA LEU A 138 0.28 -28.58 17.95
C LEU A 138 0.74 -29.77 17.09
N ASP A 139 2.05 -30.02 17.05
CA ASP A 139 2.72 -31.01 16.19
C ASP A 139 3.07 -32.33 16.89
N ASP A 140 3.08 -32.33 18.23
CA ASP A 140 3.37 -33.52 19.03
C ASP A 140 2.11 -34.38 19.23
N PRO A 141 2.07 -35.64 18.73
CA PRO A 141 0.94 -36.55 18.90
C PRO A 141 0.57 -36.84 20.36
N THR A 142 1.47 -36.56 21.31
CA THR A 142 1.26 -36.78 22.75
C THR A 142 0.64 -35.59 23.47
N SER A 143 0.56 -34.43 22.80
CA SER A 143 -0.03 -33.21 23.34
C SER A 143 -1.57 -33.23 23.29
N ASN A 144 -2.21 -32.65 24.31
CA ASN A 144 -3.67 -32.44 24.32
C ASN A 144 -4.13 -31.44 23.24
N TYR A 145 -3.20 -30.67 22.68
CA TYR A 145 -3.47 -29.66 21.65
C TYR A 145 -3.08 -30.15 20.24
N TYR A 146 -2.78 -31.44 20.06
CA TYR A 146 -2.39 -31.98 18.76
C TYR A 146 -3.46 -31.77 17.69
N ASP A 147 -3.05 -31.23 16.54
CA ASP A 147 -3.87 -31.12 15.33
C ASP A 147 -3.14 -31.77 14.15
N GLU A 148 -3.67 -32.90 13.68
CA GLU A 148 -3.11 -33.68 12.56
C GLU A 148 -2.99 -32.85 11.26
N ILE A 149 -3.92 -31.93 11.02
CA ILE A 149 -3.92 -31.09 9.81
C ILE A 149 -2.75 -30.09 9.85
N LEU A 150 -2.47 -29.55 11.04
CA LEU A 150 -1.35 -28.61 11.25
C LEU A 150 -0.02 -29.36 11.31
N ALA A 151 0.04 -30.53 11.95
CA ALA A 151 1.21 -31.39 11.99
C ALA A 151 1.75 -31.72 10.59
N GLY A 152 0.86 -32.04 9.64
CA GLY A 152 1.23 -32.26 8.23
C GLY A 152 1.77 -31.01 7.50
N LYS A 153 1.58 -29.81 8.05
CA LYS A 153 1.98 -28.52 7.46
C LYS A 153 3.16 -27.86 8.18
N VAL A 154 3.71 -28.45 9.25
CA VAL A 154 4.79 -27.86 10.06
C VAL A 154 6.00 -27.46 9.22
N ALA A 155 6.32 -28.23 8.17
CA ALA A 155 7.40 -27.89 7.24
C ALA A 155 7.21 -26.50 6.58
N TYR A 156 5.97 -26.08 6.35
CA TYR A 156 5.62 -24.78 5.77
C TYR A 156 5.14 -23.76 6.83
N LEU A 157 4.46 -24.20 7.89
CA LEU A 157 3.92 -23.40 8.97
C LEU A 157 4.80 -23.51 10.22
N ASN A 158 6.01 -22.97 10.13
CA ASN A 158 6.88 -22.77 11.27
C ASN A 158 7.41 -21.32 11.25
N ILE A 159 7.65 -20.77 12.45
CA ILE A 159 8.07 -19.37 12.63
C ILE A 159 9.35 -19.04 11.83
N PRO A 160 10.47 -19.80 11.91
CA PRO A 160 11.68 -19.42 11.20
C PRO A 160 11.52 -19.45 9.67
N PHE A 161 10.82 -20.45 9.11
CA PHE A 161 10.55 -20.51 7.67
C PHE A 161 9.58 -19.42 7.22
N PHE A 162 8.58 -19.07 8.04
CA PHE A 162 7.69 -17.95 7.77
C PHE A 162 8.46 -16.62 7.64
N LEU A 163 9.40 -16.35 8.56
CA LEU A 163 10.24 -15.15 8.52
C LEU A 163 11.14 -15.12 7.28
N ILE A 164 11.73 -16.26 6.89
CA ILE A 164 12.57 -16.36 5.69
C ILE A 164 11.75 -16.01 4.43
N ARG A 165 10.52 -16.52 4.31
CA ARG A 165 9.64 -16.24 3.16
C ARG A 165 9.20 -14.78 3.04
N ILE A 166 9.22 -14.03 4.13
CA ILE A 166 8.87 -12.61 4.10
C ILE A 166 10.11 -11.76 3.76
N GLY A 167 11.29 -12.20 4.21
CA GLY A 167 12.55 -11.50 3.96
C GLY A 167 13.12 -11.67 2.56
N PHE A 168 12.65 -12.66 1.79
CA PHE A 168 13.12 -12.99 0.43
C PHE A 168 11.98 -12.91 -0.58
#